data_AF-A0A6P5A287-F1
#
_entry.id   AF-A0A6P5A287-F1
#
_cell.length_a   1.000
_cell.length_b   1.000
_cell.length_c   1.000
_cell.angle_alpha   90.00
_cell.angle_beta   90.00
_cell.angle_gamma   90.00
#
_symmetry.space_group_name_H-M   'P 1'
#
loop_
_entity.id
_entity.type
_entity.pdbx_description
1 polymer ?
#
loop_
_entity_poly.entity_id
_entity_poly.type
_entity_poly.pdbx_seq_one_letter_code
_entity_poly.pdbx_strand_id
1 'polypeptide(L)'
;MRIWLVVFLFCALVWQSEAWRRRRRRRTTSRCWSWPSKGTHVTRYGCSWPFHHGETCNFACKSGYGYHSGSSSRQCINGAWTGSKYICRRCTFPPLMINAVRTGCAWPYLVNEQCNFACKSGYTYVSGSSIRTCQNNNGLTGHWTGSTYICKKRCLFGPTLPWHNVVKFNCGSPYDIGETCDFQCKPGYIYDSGDAQRTCTTSGWDGSPYKCKGEYTYT
;
A
#
# COMPACT_ATOMS: atom_id res chain seq x y z
N MET A 1 21.48 -86.82 25.21
CA MET A 1 20.19 -86.21 24.79
C MET A 1 19.97 -84.76 25.29
N ARG A 2 21.01 -84.03 25.75
CA ARG A 2 20.87 -82.64 26.26
C ARG A 2 21.38 -81.54 25.31
N ILE A 3 22.20 -81.89 24.31
CA ILE A 3 22.83 -80.92 23.39
C ILE A 3 21.82 -80.38 22.37
N TRP A 4 20.94 -81.24 21.83
CA TRP A 4 19.91 -80.86 20.86
C TRP A 4 18.87 -79.88 21.43
N LEU A 5 18.51 -80.01 22.72
CA LEU A 5 17.61 -79.07 23.42
C LEU A 5 18.23 -77.67 23.56
N VAL A 6 19.53 -77.59 23.81
CA VAL A 6 20.25 -76.32 23.95
C VAL A 6 20.33 -75.62 22.59
N VAL A 7 20.66 -76.34 21.50
CA VAL A 7 20.67 -75.78 20.14
C VAL A 7 19.29 -75.28 19.71
N PHE A 8 18.22 -76.02 20.01
CA PHE A 8 16.84 -75.58 19.73
C PHE A 8 16.45 -74.32 20.51
N LEU A 9 16.81 -74.23 21.79
CA LEU A 9 16.57 -73.05 22.62
C LEU A 9 17.33 -71.82 22.11
N PHE A 10 18.59 -71.97 21.71
CA PHE A 10 19.37 -70.87 21.12
C PHE A 10 18.80 -70.42 19.78
N CYS A 11 18.40 -71.34 18.88
CA CYS A 11 17.75 -70.98 17.63
C CYS A 11 16.41 -70.26 17.85
N ALA A 12 15.61 -70.69 18.84
CA ALA A 12 14.35 -70.03 19.19
C ALA A 12 14.58 -68.61 19.75
N LEU A 13 15.60 -68.41 20.59
CA LEU A 13 15.97 -67.09 21.13
C LEU A 13 16.52 -66.15 20.05
N VAL A 14 17.34 -66.67 19.12
CA VAL A 14 17.86 -65.89 17.98
C VAL A 14 16.71 -65.50 17.02
N TRP A 15 15.78 -66.42 16.73
CA TRP A 15 14.61 -66.13 15.89
C TRP A 15 13.66 -65.13 16.53
N GLN A 16 13.43 -65.24 17.84
CA GLN A 16 12.69 -64.22 18.60
C GLN A 16 13.39 -62.85 18.52
N SER A 17 14.73 -62.79 18.56
CA SER A 17 15.51 -61.54 18.40
C SER A 17 15.41 -60.93 17.00
N GLU A 18 15.36 -61.75 15.95
CA GLU A 18 15.17 -61.31 14.56
C GLU A 18 13.74 -60.89 14.28
N ALA A 19 12.74 -61.61 14.79
CA ALA A 19 11.34 -61.23 14.72
C ALA A 19 11.08 -59.93 15.49
N TRP A 20 11.74 -59.72 16.64
CA TRP A 20 11.73 -58.43 17.35
C TRP A 20 12.45 -57.33 16.58
N ARG A 21 13.58 -57.61 15.90
CA ARG A 21 14.26 -56.65 15.00
C ARG A 21 13.41 -56.31 13.76
N ARG A 22 12.69 -57.27 13.18
CA ARG A 22 11.74 -57.06 12.08
C ARG A 22 10.46 -56.33 12.54
N ARG A 23 9.97 -56.57 13.77
CA ARG A 23 8.89 -55.80 14.40
C ARG A 23 9.31 -54.38 14.79
N ARG A 24 10.54 -54.15 15.28
CA ARG A 24 11.11 -52.80 15.52
C ARG A 24 11.40 -52.03 14.23
N ARG A 25 11.66 -52.71 13.10
CA ARG A 25 11.73 -52.09 11.77
C ARG A 25 10.36 -51.64 11.24
N ARG A 26 9.24 -52.13 11.80
CA ARG A 26 7.94 -51.44 11.72
C ARG A 26 7.88 -50.31 12.76
N ARG A 27 8.90 -49.44 12.80
CA ARG A 27 8.73 -48.09 13.31
C ARG A 27 7.75 -47.43 12.34
N THR A 28 6.49 -47.42 12.74
CA THR A 28 5.42 -46.63 12.14
C THR A 28 6.01 -45.31 11.64
N THR A 29 6.03 -45.12 10.33
CA THR A 29 6.27 -43.80 9.76
C THR A 29 5.29 -42.87 10.44
N SER A 30 5.79 -41.94 11.24
CA SER A 30 4.99 -41.11 12.11
C SER A 30 4.19 -40.15 11.24
N ARG A 31 2.91 -40.50 11.09
CA ARG A 31 1.92 -39.78 10.29
C ARG A 31 1.37 -38.61 11.08
N CYS A 32 1.01 -37.54 10.38
CA CYS A 32 0.25 -36.46 10.98
C CYS A 32 -1.23 -36.86 11.01
N TRP A 33 -1.86 -36.74 12.18
CA TRP A 33 -3.24 -37.22 12.39
C TRP A 33 -4.29 -36.16 12.07
N SER A 34 -3.90 -34.90 12.08
CA SER A 34 -4.76 -33.77 11.81
C SER A 34 -4.20 -32.95 10.65
N TRP A 35 -5.10 -32.20 10.02
CA TRP A 35 -4.69 -31.21 9.05
C TRP A 35 -3.86 -30.09 9.70
N PRO A 36 -2.89 -29.50 9.00
CA PRO A 36 -2.14 -28.37 9.52
C PRO A 36 -3.06 -27.16 9.72
N SER A 37 -2.87 -26.46 10.85
CA SER A 37 -3.73 -25.35 11.30
C SER A 37 -3.88 -24.24 10.26
N LYS A 38 -5.10 -23.89 9.87
CA LYS A 38 -5.35 -22.92 8.78
C LYS A 38 -5.62 -21.50 9.32
N GLY A 39 -5.07 -20.48 8.66
CA GLY A 39 -5.35 -19.06 8.94
C GLY A 39 -6.68 -18.56 8.38
N THR A 40 -7.09 -17.37 8.84
CA THR A 40 -8.22 -16.63 8.25
C THR A 40 -7.88 -16.17 6.85
N HIS A 41 -8.84 -16.25 5.92
CA HIS A 41 -8.64 -15.87 4.51
C HIS A 41 -7.48 -16.59 3.80
N VAL A 42 -7.17 -17.80 4.25
CA VAL A 42 -6.21 -18.71 3.61
C VAL A 42 -6.96 -19.79 2.83
N THR A 43 -6.31 -20.39 1.84
CA THR A 43 -6.68 -21.63 1.17
C THR A 43 -5.52 -22.62 1.35
N ARG A 44 -5.82 -23.87 1.69
CA ARG A 44 -4.85 -24.96 1.86
C ARG A 44 -5.04 -25.94 0.71
N TYR A 45 -3.96 -26.37 0.07
CA TYR A 45 -3.99 -27.25 -1.11
C TYR A 45 -2.73 -28.12 -1.19
N GLY A 46 -2.73 -29.11 -2.09
CA GLY A 46 -1.57 -29.96 -2.37
C GLY A 46 -1.31 -31.09 -1.36
N CYS A 47 -2.28 -31.41 -0.50
CA CYS A 47 -2.20 -32.53 0.43
C CYS A 47 -3.59 -33.12 0.69
N SER A 48 -3.64 -34.41 0.99
CA SER A 48 -4.87 -35.16 1.23
C SER A 48 -4.61 -36.30 2.20
N TRP A 49 -5.56 -36.55 3.11
CA TRP A 49 -5.43 -37.65 4.05
C TRP A 49 -5.34 -39.00 3.30
N PRO A 50 -4.49 -39.96 3.72
CA PRO A 50 -3.68 -40.00 4.94
C PRO A 50 -2.33 -39.24 4.89
N PHE A 51 -1.97 -38.55 5.99
CA PHE A 51 -0.76 -37.72 5.99
C PHE A 51 0.54 -38.42 6.33
N HIS A 52 1.32 -38.82 5.32
CA HIS A 52 2.57 -39.56 5.50
C HIS A 52 3.76 -38.67 5.88
N HIS A 53 4.76 -39.25 6.55
CA HIS A 53 6.02 -38.57 6.81
C HIS A 53 6.62 -38.06 5.48
N GLY A 54 6.97 -36.78 5.44
CA GLY A 54 7.49 -36.09 4.26
C GLY A 54 6.41 -35.43 3.39
N GLU A 55 5.12 -35.68 3.62
CA GLU A 55 4.05 -35.04 2.84
C GLU A 55 3.97 -33.54 3.16
N THR A 56 3.62 -32.75 2.16
CA THR A 56 3.69 -31.29 2.20
C THR A 56 2.36 -30.66 1.85
N CYS A 57 1.84 -29.78 2.71
CA CYS A 57 0.67 -28.96 2.45
C CYS A 57 1.09 -27.53 2.10
N ASN A 58 0.47 -26.95 1.07
CA ASN A 58 0.71 -25.57 0.65
C ASN A 58 -0.44 -24.65 1.06
N PHE A 59 -0.12 -23.37 1.21
CA PHE A 59 -1.04 -22.33 1.65
C PHE A 59 -0.92 -21.10 0.76
N ALA A 60 -2.08 -20.56 0.36
CA ALA A 60 -2.18 -19.31 -0.38
C ALA A 60 -3.26 -18.43 0.24
N CYS A 61 -3.16 -17.11 0.04
CA CYS A 61 -4.21 -16.20 0.43
C CYS A 61 -5.42 -16.31 -0.51
N LYS A 62 -6.63 -16.14 0.05
CA LYS A 62 -7.82 -15.94 -0.76
C LYS A 62 -7.70 -14.63 -1.55
N SER A 63 -8.45 -14.53 -2.65
CA SER A 63 -8.50 -13.31 -3.47
C SER A 63 -8.77 -12.07 -2.62
N GLY A 64 -8.05 -10.99 -2.88
CA GLY A 64 -8.10 -9.73 -2.14
C GLY A 64 -7.27 -9.67 -0.86
N TYR A 65 -6.62 -10.77 -0.43
CA TYR A 65 -5.78 -10.82 0.75
C TYR A 65 -4.31 -11.08 0.37
N GLY A 66 -3.40 -10.48 1.14
CA GLY A 66 -1.97 -10.62 0.97
C GLY A 66 -1.33 -11.44 2.08
N TYR A 67 -0.14 -11.97 1.79
CA TYR A 67 0.70 -12.69 2.75
C TYR A 67 1.23 -11.71 3.80
N HIS A 68 1.02 -12.02 5.07
CA HIS A 68 1.51 -11.20 6.18
C HIS A 68 2.63 -11.88 6.95
N SER A 69 2.45 -13.15 7.32
CA SER A 69 3.44 -13.89 8.11
C SER A 69 3.16 -15.40 8.12
N GLY A 70 4.18 -16.20 8.34
CA GLY A 70 4.08 -17.66 8.51
C GLY A 70 4.54 -18.48 7.30
N SER A 71 4.39 -19.80 7.35
CA SER A 71 4.97 -20.70 6.34
C SER A 71 3.98 -21.00 5.19
N SER A 72 4.33 -20.65 3.95
CA SER A 72 3.54 -20.95 2.73
C SER A 72 3.49 -22.43 2.41
N SER A 73 4.42 -23.21 2.96
CA SER A 73 4.47 -24.66 2.85
C SER A 73 4.83 -25.27 4.20
N ARG A 74 4.17 -26.37 4.57
CA ARG A 74 4.44 -27.11 5.81
C ARG A 74 4.47 -28.59 5.53
N GLN A 75 5.44 -29.27 6.14
CA GLN A 75 5.72 -30.68 5.90
C GLN A 75 5.42 -31.50 7.15
N CYS A 76 4.86 -32.69 6.98
CA CYS A 76 4.69 -33.62 8.08
C CYS A 76 6.02 -34.30 8.38
N ILE A 77 6.66 -33.96 9.51
CA ILE A 77 7.90 -34.57 9.97
C ILE A 77 7.66 -35.16 11.34
N ASN A 78 7.98 -36.44 11.46
CA ASN A 78 7.82 -37.21 12.69
C ASN A 78 6.44 -37.08 13.39
N GLY A 79 5.36 -36.96 12.61
CA GLY A 79 3.98 -36.86 13.12
C GLY A 79 3.53 -35.45 13.50
N ALA A 80 4.38 -34.44 13.27
CA ALA A 80 4.05 -33.03 13.47
C ALA A 80 4.25 -32.23 12.18
N TRP A 81 3.39 -31.23 11.96
CA TRP A 81 3.58 -30.30 10.85
C TRP A 81 4.65 -29.27 11.20
N THR A 82 5.61 -29.09 10.31
CA THR A 82 6.65 -28.05 10.44
C THR A 82 6.10 -26.66 10.19
N GLY A 83 6.92 -25.64 10.48
CA GLY A 83 6.61 -24.25 10.18
C GLY A 83 5.48 -23.66 11.03
N SER A 84 5.07 -22.45 10.67
CA SER A 84 4.06 -21.69 11.42
C SER A 84 2.81 -21.44 10.58
N LYS A 85 1.71 -21.10 11.27
CA LYS A 85 0.42 -20.82 10.64
C LYS A 85 0.56 -19.71 9.61
N TYR A 86 0.19 -19.98 8.36
CA TYR A 86 0.14 -18.98 7.30
C TYR A 86 -0.97 -17.96 7.59
N ILE A 87 -0.63 -16.66 7.62
CA ILE A 87 -1.52 -15.56 7.95
C ILE A 87 -1.63 -14.65 6.75
N CYS A 88 -2.88 -14.41 6.33
CA CYS A 88 -3.21 -13.45 5.30
C CYS A 88 -3.97 -12.27 5.89
N ARG A 89 -3.67 -11.07 5.41
CA ARG A 89 -4.35 -9.83 5.81
C ARG A 89 -4.85 -9.07 4.60
N ARG A 90 -5.75 -8.13 4.85
CA ARG A 90 -6.13 -7.11 3.89
C ARG A 90 -5.21 -5.90 4.04
N CYS A 91 -5.39 -4.91 3.19
CA CYS A 91 -4.61 -3.69 3.26
C CYS A 91 -4.97 -2.85 4.48
N THR A 92 -3.97 -2.13 4.99
CA THR A 92 -4.16 -1.10 6.00
C THR A 92 -4.81 0.13 5.36
N PHE A 93 -5.24 1.06 6.20
CA PHE A 93 -5.81 2.31 5.75
C PHE A 93 -4.80 3.08 4.86
N PRO A 94 -5.22 3.58 3.68
CA PRO A 94 -4.34 4.37 2.81
C PRO A 94 -3.80 5.61 3.53
N PRO A 95 -2.55 6.03 3.26
CA PRO A 95 -2.00 7.24 3.85
C PRO A 95 -2.92 8.45 3.68
N LEU A 96 -3.05 9.24 4.74
CA LEU A 96 -3.78 10.51 4.70
C LEU A 96 -2.95 11.56 3.98
N MET A 97 -3.57 12.25 3.01
CA MET A 97 -2.95 13.33 2.27
C MET A 97 -3.53 14.66 2.75
N ILE A 98 -2.66 15.58 3.17
CA ILE A 98 -3.07 16.90 3.65
C ILE A 98 -3.63 17.71 2.47
N ASN A 99 -4.74 18.40 2.70
CA ASN A 99 -5.42 19.23 1.69
C ASN A 99 -5.88 18.48 0.43
N ALA A 100 -5.99 17.16 0.51
CA ALA A 100 -6.56 16.33 -0.55
C ALA A 100 -7.76 15.53 -0.05
N VAL A 101 -8.59 15.10 -0.99
CA VAL A 101 -9.68 14.16 -0.79
C VAL A 101 -9.29 12.83 -1.43
N ARG A 102 -9.71 11.73 -0.79
CA ARG A 102 -9.53 10.37 -1.31
C ARG A 102 -10.84 9.88 -1.89
N THR A 103 -10.80 9.34 -3.10
CA THR A 103 -11.96 8.80 -3.83
C THR A 103 -11.63 7.46 -4.49
N GLY A 104 -12.65 6.72 -4.93
CA GLY A 104 -12.48 5.48 -5.69
C GLY A 104 -12.11 4.23 -4.88
N CYS A 105 -12.03 4.32 -3.55
CA CYS A 105 -11.81 3.18 -2.66
C CYS A 105 -12.54 3.37 -1.33
N ALA A 106 -12.93 2.26 -0.70
CA ALA A 106 -13.64 2.25 0.58
C ALA A 106 -13.19 1.08 1.44
N TRP A 107 -13.35 1.20 2.76
CA TRP A 107 -13.09 0.05 3.63
C TRP A 107 -14.14 -1.04 3.35
N PRO A 108 -13.75 -2.33 3.24
CA PRO A 108 -12.42 -2.90 3.48
C PRO A 108 -11.47 -2.83 2.26
N TYR A 109 -10.22 -2.41 2.50
CA TYR A 109 -9.21 -2.28 1.44
C TYR A 109 -8.56 -3.62 1.06
N LEU A 110 -8.74 -4.06 -0.18
CA LEU A 110 -8.19 -5.30 -0.70
C LEU A 110 -6.85 -5.10 -1.43
N VAL A 111 -6.07 -6.17 -1.54
CA VAL A 111 -4.84 -6.16 -2.35
C VAL A 111 -5.20 -5.86 -3.81
N ASN A 112 -4.40 -5.03 -4.45
CA ASN A 112 -4.57 -4.45 -5.78
C ASN A 112 -5.70 -3.41 -5.91
N GLU A 113 -6.39 -3.07 -4.82
CA GLU A 113 -7.34 -1.96 -4.83
C GLU A 113 -6.63 -0.61 -4.99
N GLN A 114 -7.26 0.31 -5.72
CA GLN A 114 -6.71 1.62 -6.04
C GLN A 114 -7.52 2.73 -5.37
N CYS A 115 -6.82 3.63 -4.70
CA CYS A 115 -7.36 4.87 -4.17
C CYS A 115 -6.86 6.05 -5.00
N ASN A 116 -7.77 6.95 -5.37
CA ASN A 116 -7.46 8.18 -6.08
C ASN A 116 -7.42 9.35 -5.10
N PHE A 117 -6.59 10.34 -5.41
CA PHE A 117 -6.42 11.55 -4.63
C PHE A 117 -6.55 12.78 -5.52
N ALA A 118 -7.31 13.76 -5.04
CA ALA A 118 -7.48 15.05 -5.68
C ALA A 118 -7.33 16.16 -4.64
N CYS A 119 -6.81 17.32 -5.03
CA CYS A 119 -6.72 18.45 -4.12
C CYS A 119 -8.12 18.96 -3.73
N LYS A 120 -8.26 19.41 -2.49
CA LYS A 120 -9.46 20.11 -2.02
C LYS A 120 -9.63 21.42 -2.80
N SER A 121 -10.85 21.95 -2.82
CA SER A 121 -11.14 23.26 -3.42
C SER A 121 -10.19 24.35 -2.87
N GLY A 122 -9.63 25.17 -3.77
CA GLY A 122 -8.63 26.20 -3.45
C GLY A 122 -7.19 25.69 -3.32
N TYR A 123 -6.93 24.40 -3.50
CA TYR A 123 -5.60 23.83 -3.52
C TYR A 123 -5.26 23.26 -4.91
N THR A 124 -3.99 23.36 -5.28
CA THR A 124 -3.47 22.89 -6.56
C THR A 124 -2.40 21.84 -6.33
N TYR A 125 -2.39 20.82 -7.20
CA TYR A 125 -1.39 19.77 -7.20
C TYR A 125 0.02 20.34 -7.38
N VAL A 126 0.99 19.75 -6.69
CA VAL A 126 2.41 20.11 -6.78
C VAL A 126 3.24 18.92 -7.21
N SER A 127 3.13 17.82 -6.49
CA SER A 127 3.96 16.63 -6.70
C SER A 127 3.35 15.42 -6.01
N GLY A 128 3.83 14.22 -6.36
CA GLY A 128 3.40 12.96 -5.76
C GLY A 128 2.57 12.08 -6.68
N SER A 129 1.97 11.04 -6.12
CA SER A 129 1.13 10.09 -6.89
C SER A 129 -0.35 10.32 -6.60
N SER A 130 -1.13 10.65 -7.64
CA SER A 130 -2.59 10.80 -7.56
C SER A 130 -3.32 9.47 -7.37
N ILE A 131 -2.67 8.35 -7.71
CA ILE A 131 -3.21 7.00 -7.55
C ILE A 131 -2.30 6.23 -6.61
N ARG A 132 -2.92 5.55 -5.64
CA ARG A 132 -2.27 4.66 -4.69
C ARG A 132 -2.86 3.27 -4.86
N THR A 133 -2.02 2.29 -5.16
CA THR A 133 -2.44 0.89 -5.27
C THR A 133 -1.96 0.16 -4.03
N CYS A 134 -2.84 -0.58 -3.36
CA CYS A 134 -2.37 -1.46 -2.31
C CYS A 134 -1.65 -2.66 -2.92
N GLN A 135 -0.38 -2.83 -2.60
CA GLN A 135 0.41 -3.98 -3.03
C GLN A 135 0.67 -4.95 -1.88
N ASN A 136 0.98 -6.18 -2.27
CA ASN A 136 1.56 -7.19 -1.42
C ASN A 136 2.93 -7.54 -1.99
N ASN A 137 3.96 -6.81 -1.55
CA ASN A 137 5.33 -7.03 -1.99
C ASN A 137 6.01 -8.00 -1.03
N ASN A 138 6.23 -9.23 -1.48
CA ASN A 138 7.03 -10.26 -0.81
C ASN A 138 6.71 -10.49 0.68
N GLY A 139 5.45 -10.34 1.08
CA GLY A 139 5.00 -10.59 2.46
C GLY A 139 4.77 -9.40 3.36
N LEU A 140 4.95 -8.19 2.82
CA LEU A 140 4.48 -6.97 3.46
C LEU A 140 3.11 -6.61 2.87
N THR A 141 2.05 -7.18 3.45
CA THR A 141 0.67 -6.77 3.12
C THR A 141 0.39 -5.38 3.65
N GLY A 142 -0.22 -4.51 2.84
CA GLY A 142 -0.69 -3.19 3.25
C GLY A 142 0.25 -2.04 2.90
N HIS A 143 1.20 -2.27 1.98
CA HIS A 143 2.02 -1.19 1.43
C HIS A 143 1.29 -0.52 0.27
N TRP A 144 0.95 0.75 0.43
CA TRP A 144 0.38 1.57 -0.65
C TRP A 144 1.49 2.15 -1.52
N THR A 145 1.45 1.89 -2.83
CA THR A 145 2.46 2.37 -3.80
C THR A 145 2.50 3.87 -3.94
N GLY A 146 3.58 4.43 -4.47
CA GLY A 146 3.66 5.84 -4.86
C GLY A 146 4.21 6.77 -3.76
N SER A 147 4.22 8.07 -4.04
CA SER A 147 4.76 9.11 -3.17
C SER A 147 3.68 10.10 -2.72
N THR A 148 3.88 10.76 -1.58
CA THR A 148 2.88 11.59 -0.90
C THR A 148 2.30 12.61 -1.88
N TYR A 149 0.98 12.66 -2.00
CA TYR A 149 0.28 13.57 -2.91
C TYR A 149 0.18 14.95 -2.27
N ILE A 150 0.91 15.93 -2.80
CA ILE A 150 1.10 17.25 -2.21
C ILE A 150 0.21 18.26 -2.92
N CYS A 151 -0.62 18.93 -2.13
CA CYS A 151 -1.50 20.02 -2.54
C CYS A 151 -1.11 21.31 -1.81
N LYS A 152 -0.87 22.39 -2.55
CA LYS A 152 -0.60 23.73 -1.99
C LYS A 152 -1.72 24.69 -2.32
N LYS A 153 -2.04 25.57 -1.37
CA LYS A 153 -3.02 26.65 -1.57
C LYS A 153 -2.38 27.71 -2.46
N ARG A 154 -3.14 28.20 -3.44
CA ARG A 154 -2.69 29.15 -4.47
C ARG A 154 -3.82 30.07 -4.90
N CYS A 155 -3.50 31.20 -5.51
CA CYS A 155 -4.47 31.96 -6.26
C CYS A 155 -4.72 31.25 -7.59
N LEU A 156 -5.94 30.74 -7.79
CA LEU A 156 -6.31 29.96 -8.99
C LEU A 156 -6.22 30.79 -10.27
N PHE A 157 -6.48 32.08 -10.15
CA PHE A 157 -6.43 33.05 -11.24
C PHE A 157 -5.47 34.17 -10.88
N GLY A 158 -4.96 34.84 -11.92
CA GLY A 158 -4.20 36.07 -11.73
C GLY A 158 -5.04 37.17 -11.08
N PRO A 159 -4.40 38.24 -10.62
CA PRO A 159 -5.11 39.40 -10.10
C PRO A 159 -6.07 39.91 -11.16
N THR A 160 -7.28 40.25 -10.75
CA THR A 160 -8.27 40.85 -11.65
C THR A 160 -7.74 42.16 -12.20
N LEU A 161 -7.67 42.26 -13.53
CA LEU A 161 -7.32 43.50 -14.23
C LEU A 161 -8.63 44.12 -14.75
N PRO A 162 -8.93 45.38 -14.39
CA PRO A 162 -10.19 45.98 -14.78
C PRO A 162 -10.26 46.31 -16.28
N TRP A 163 -9.13 46.55 -16.94
CA TRP A 163 -9.08 46.96 -18.36
C TRP A 163 -7.75 46.61 -19.05
N HIS A 164 -7.74 46.64 -20.40
CA HIS A 164 -6.55 46.40 -21.23
C HIS A 164 -5.52 47.55 -21.20
N ASN A 165 -5.74 48.62 -20.43
CA ASN A 165 -4.82 49.74 -20.30
C ASN A 165 -3.82 49.59 -19.14
N VAL A 166 -3.85 48.46 -18.43
CA VAL A 166 -2.90 48.11 -17.38
C VAL A 166 -1.93 47.04 -17.89
N VAL A 167 -0.65 47.16 -17.51
CA VAL A 167 0.39 46.16 -17.68
C VAL A 167 0.65 45.50 -16.32
N LYS A 168 0.73 44.17 -16.31
CA LYS A 168 1.11 43.36 -15.14
C LYS A 168 2.50 42.78 -15.35
N PHE A 169 3.37 42.86 -14.35
CA PHE A 169 4.73 42.32 -14.40
C PHE A 169 5.15 41.74 -13.03
N ASN A 170 6.34 41.13 -12.97
CA ASN A 170 6.95 40.52 -11.79
C ASN A 170 6.20 39.33 -11.14
N CYS A 171 5.20 38.76 -11.81
CA CYS A 171 4.49 37.56 -11.36
C CYS A 171 3.95 36.71 -12.51
N GLY A 172 3.69 35.42 -12.26
CA GLY A 172 3.23 34.49 -13.29
C GLY A 172 2.55 33.24 -12.72
N SER A 173 1.62 32.65 -13.47
CA SER A 173 1.00 31.39 -13.04
C SER A 173 2.05 30.27 -13.04
N PRO A 174 2.12 29.44 -11.97
CA PRO A 174 1.19 29.35 -10.84
C PRO A 174 1.47 30.38 -9.73
N TYR A 175 0.40 31.06 -9.27
CA TYR A 175 0.51 32.10 -8.24
C TYR A 175 0.55 31.52 -6.83
N ASP A 176 1.75 31.42 -6.26
CA ASP A 176 1.94 30.94 -4.90
C ASP A 176 1.48 31.98 -3.86
N ILE A 177 1.06 31.54 -2.68
CA ILE A 177 0.74 32.47 -1.58
C ILE A 177 2.01 33.23 -1.20
N GLY A 178 1.90 34.56 -1.12
CA GLY A 178 3.01 35.49 -0.90
C GLY A 178 3.61 36.04 -2.19
N GLU A 179 3.22 35.54 -3.36
CA GLU A 179 3.66 36.12 -4.63
C GLU A 179 2.97 37.46 -4.89
N THR A 180 3.77 38.47 -5.27
CA THR A 180 3.31 39.83 -5.52
C THR A 180 3.39 40.15 -7.00
N CYS A 181 2.29 40.67 -7.55
CA CYS A 181 2.20 41.21 -8.90
C CYS A 181 2.28 42.73 -8.86
N ASP A 182 3.04 43.29 -9.80
CA ASP A 182 3.16 44.73 -9.98
C ASP A 182 2.33 45.20 -11.19
N PHE A 183 1.80 46.41 -11.09
CA PHE A 183 0.94 47.02 -12.10
C PHE A 183 1.39 48.42 -12.50
N GLN A 184 1.27 48.72 -13.78
CA GLN A 184 1.56 50.04 -14.33
C GLN A 184 0.61 50.37 -15.48
N CYS A 185 0.32 51.65 -15.68
CA CYS A 185 -0.46 52.10 -16.82
C CYS A 185 0.33 51.94 -18.13
N LYS A 186 -0.37 51.53 -19.20
CA LYS A 186 0.17 51.59 -20.55
C LYS A 186 0.43 53.05 -20.97
N PRO A 187 1.33 53.30 -21.93
CA PRO A 187 1.53 54.64 -22.49
C PRO A 187 0.22 55.29 -22.95
N GLY A 188 0.04 56.58 -22.64
CA GLY A 188 -1.20 57.34 -22.91
C GLY A 188 -2.28 57.22 -21.82
N TYR A 189 -1.99 56.53 -20.72
CA TYR A 189 -2.87 56.40 -19.57
C TYR A 189 -2.14 56.77 -18.28
N ILE A 190 -2.88 57.37 -17.35
CA ILE A 190 -2.39 57.78 -16.03
C ILE A 190 -3.11 57.01 -14.93
N TYR A 191 -2.47 56.93 -13.75
CA TYR A 191 -3.06 56.32 -12.56
C TYR A 191 -4.40 56.98 -12.23
N ASP A 192 -5.39 56.14 -11.92
CA ASP A 192 -6.70 56.58 -11.47
C ASP A 192 -6.98 56.17 -10.02
N SER A 193 -6.92 54.87 -9.73
CA SER A 193 -7.18 54.33 -8.38
C SER A 193 -6.66 52.90 -8.23
N GLY A 194 -6.59 52.43 -6.98
CA GLY A 194 -6.25 51.05 -6.63
C GLY A 194 -4.77 50.82 -6.30
N ASP A 195 -4.37 49.57 -6.12
CA ASP A 195 -3.06 49.22 -5.58
C ASP A 195 -2.06 48.84 -6.67
N ALA A 196 -0.91 49.52 -6.71
CA ALA A 196 0.15 49.28 -7.70
C ALA A 196 0.85 47.92 -7.52
N GLN A 197 0.69 47.30 -6.35
CA GLN A 197 1.15 45.95 -6.04
C GLN A 197 0.01 45.18 -5.37
N ARG A 198 -0.15 43.92 -5.74
CA ARG A 198 -1.12 43.02 -5.08
C ARG A 198 -0.44 41.69 -4.82
N THR A 199 -0.65 41.13 -3.63
CA THR A 199 -0.06 39.89 -3.16
C THR A 199 -1.12 38.79 -3.05
N CYS A 200 -0.78 37.59 -3.52
CA CYS A 200 -1.64 36.43 -3.37
C CYS A 200 -1.68 35.99 -1.91
N THR A 201 -2.84 36.07 -1.27
CA THR A 201 -3.04 35.65 0.13
C THR A 201 -3.87 34.38 0.21
N THR A 202 -4.09 33.89 1.44
CA THR A 202 -4.98 32.75 1.67
C THR A 202 -6.44 33.02 1.28
N SER A 203 -6.88 34.27 1.15
CA SER A 203 -8.23 34.66 0.72
C SER A 203 -8.29 35.13 -0.74
N GLY A 204 -7.21 35.00 -1.50
CA GLY A 204 -7.06 35.54 -2.85
C GLY A 204 -6.13 36.75 -2.89
N TRP A 205 -6.14 37.49 -4.00
CA TRP A 205 -5.34 38.70 -4.14
C TRP A 205 -5.81 39.77 -3.17
N ASP A 206 -4.89 40.31 -2.36
CA ASP A 206 -5.17 41.47 -1.50
C ASP A 206 -5.40 42.74 -2.34
N GLY A 207 -5.64 43.85 -1.63
CA GLY A 207 -5.83 45.15 -2.24
C GLY A 207 -6.98 45.21 -3.25
N SER A 208 -6.98 46.28 -4.02
CA SER A 208 -7.99 46.65 -4.99
C SER A 208 -7.38 46.70 -6.40
N PRO A 209 -8.15 46.36 -7.45
CA PRO A 209 -7.62 46.34 -8.81
C PRO A 209 -7.03 47.69 -9.23
N TYR A 210 -5.80 47.70 -9.74
CA TYR A 210 -5.14 48.89 -10.29
C TYR A 210 -5.89 49.39 -11.52
N LYS A 211 -6.27 50.68 -11.52
CA LYS A 211 -7.03 51.33 -12.58
C LYS A 211 -6.26 52.51 -13.15
N CYS A 212 -6.35 52.63 -14.46
CA CYS A 212 -5.81 53.76 -15.21
C CYS A 212 -6.92 54.45 -16.00
N LYS A 213 -6.80 55.75 -16.22
CA LYS A 213 -7.67 56.56 -17.07
C LYS A 213 -6.88 57.20 -18.21
N GLY A 214 -7.58 57.53 -19.30
CA GLY A 214 -6.95 58.20 -20.44
C GLY A 214 -6.41 59.56 -20.04
N GLU A 215 -5.23 59.91 -20.57
CA GLU A 215 -4.67 61.24 -20.42
C GLU A 215 -5.33 62.17 -21.44
N TYR A 216 -6.31 62.98 -21.02
CA TYR A 216 -6.95 63.96 -21.90
C TYR A 216 -6.01 65.15 -22.10
N THR A 217 -5.25 65.16 -23.19
CA THR A 217 -4.60 66.38 -23.67
C THR A 217 -5.62 67.21 -24.43
N TYR A 218 -6.17 68.24 -23.80
CA TYR A 218 -6.85 69.32 -24.52
C TYR A 218 -5.78 70.12 -25.25
N THR A 219 -5.59 69.83 -26.54
CA THR A 219 -4.88 70.70 -27.49
C THR A 219 -5.88 71.36 -28.40
#